data_AF-A0A562PG91-F1
#
_entry.id   AF-A0A562PG91-F1
#
_cell.length_a   1.000
_cell.length_b   1.000
_cell.length_c   1.000
_cell.angle_alpha   90.00
_cell.angle_beta   90.00
_cell.angle_gamma   90.00
#
_symmetry.space_group_name_H-M   'P 1'
#
loop_
_entity.id
_entity.type
_entity.pdbx_description
1 polymer ?
#
loop_
_entity_poly.entity_id
_entity_poly.type
_entity_poly.pdbx_seq_one_letter_code
_entity_poly.pdbx_strand_id
1 'polypeptide(L)'
;MGALRLSLHLAAELGLVIPAICDGERVIVVHHAERHELWAAGRERPAWDRLATVEEEAPGWLDRYLHSAASSTDVHSYWRIEERAGTLDVPATNWKTLAAAIGADLAISVSTQNARAEPFRTPRRSDTWEALPLFPATESGAPAHRLLGTLVDEQAALADERNPKNENSAYQNLGAQAAAESDNWGARLDGWVVEVLLRCANESRGTPDTLDDQLLARLTPEPAQRSVAATGPVAAAAGTGEPAPLPKWARRLGLVLTAAGLTVLLLASAHILARYPWVALAFGSMMTLYLWRKK
;
A
#
# COMPACT_ATOMS: atom_id res chain seq x y z
N MET A 1 34.40 -15.14 8.52
CA MET A 1 34.05 -13.85 7.89
C MET A 1 32.55 -13.63 8.03
N GLY A 2 32.11 -12.43 8.39
CA GLY A 2 30.69 -12.10 8.59
C GLY A 2 29.93 -11.87 7.29
N ALA A 3 28.60 -11.71 7.39
CA ALA A 3 27.77 -11.23 6.28
C ALA A 3 28.10 -9.76 5.97
N LEU A 4 28.15 -9.42 4.69
CA LEU A 4 28.45 -8.07 4.19
C LEU A 4 27.18 -7.25 3.94
N ARG A 5 26.12 -7.89 3.44
CA ARG A 5 24.81 -7.27 3.20
C ARG A 5 23.70 -8.32 3.09
N LEU A 6 22.46 -7.83 3.17
CA LEU A 6 21.25 -8.58 2.85
C LEU A 6 20.61 -7.96 1.61
N SER A 7 19.93 -8.79 0.81
CA SER A 7 19.07 -8.33 -0.28
C SER A 7 17.87 -9.27 -0.44
N LEU A 8 16.77 -8.80 -1.01
CA LEU A 8 15.54 -9.53 -1.22
C LEU A 8 15.28 -9.71 -2.73
N HIS A 9 14.99 -10.94 -3.16
CA HIS A 9 14.83 -11.32 -4.57
C HIS A 9 13.63 -12.23 -4.77
N LEU A 10 13.12 -12.34 -6.01
CA LEU A 10 12.20 -13.41 -6.35
C LEU A 10 12.97 -14.72 -6.54
N ALA A 11 12.45 -15.84 -6.03
CA ALA A 11 13.09 -17.14 -6.22
C ALA A 11 13.18 -17.53 -7.70
N ALA A 12 12.19 -17.13 -8.51
CA ALA A 12 12.18 -17.39 -9.94
C ALA A 12 13.38 -16.73 -10.66
N GLU A 13 13.78 -15.52 -10.27
CA GLU A 13 14.93 -14.81 -10.85
C GLU A 13 16.25 -15.55 -10.58
N LEU A 14 16.31 -16.29 -9.46
CA LEU A 14 17.48 -17.05 -9.04
C LEU A 14 17.42 -18.52 -9.49
N GLY A 15 16.41 -18.90 -10.28
CA GLY A 15 16.18 -20.29 -10.70
C GLY A 15 15.97 -21.24 -9.53
N LEU A 16 15.46 -20.74 -8.40
CA LEU A 16 15.32 -21.50 -7.16
C LEU A 16 13.92 -22.10 -7.07
N VAL A 17 13.85 -23.40 -6.77
CA VAL A 17 12.60 -24.06 -6.38
C VAL A 17 12.50 -23.99 -4.86
N ILE A 18 11.58 -23.16 -4.37
CA ILE A 18 11.34 -23.03 -2.92
C ILE A 18 10.71 -24.34 -2.41
N PRO A 19 11.27 -24.97 -1.36
CA PRO A 19 10.66 -26.15 -0.74
C PRO A 19 9.26 -25.86 -0.22
N ALA A 20 8.34 -26.84 -0.28
CA ALA A 20 6.94 -26.66 0.13
C ALA A 20 6.72 -26.30 1.62
N ILE A 21 7.75 -26.46 2.47
CA ILE A 21 7.73 -26.03 3.88
C ILE A 21 7.97 -24.52 4.05
N CYS A 22 8.50 -23.90 3.01
CA CYS A 22 8.75 -22.47 2.94
C CYS A 22 7.55 -21.77 2.31
N ASP A 23 7.26 -20.56 2.80
CA ASP A 23 6.13 -19.75 2.37
C ASP A 23 6.61 -18.60 1.48
N GLY A 24 5.82 -18.29 0.44
CA GLY A 24 6.04 -17.15 -0.45
C GLY A 24 6.99 -17.42 -1.62
N GLU A 25 7.19 -16.38 -2.44
CA GLU A 25 7.98 -16.42 -3.68
C GLU A 25 9.30 -15.65 -3.57
N ARG A 26 9.62 -15.13 -2.38
CA ARG A 26 10.76 -14.24 -2.14
C ARG A 26 11.80 -14.93 -1.29
N VAL A 27 13.06 -14.63 -1.56
CA VAL A 27 14.21 -15.12 -0.79
C VAL A 27 15.12 -13.99 -0.35
N ILE A 28 15.60 -14.10 0.87
CA ILE A 28 16.66 -13.26 1.42
C ILE A 28 17.98 -13.87 0.97
N VAL A 29 18.82 -13.04 0.36
CA VAL A 29 20.19 -13.38 0.00
C VAL A 29 21.12 -12.76 1.03
N VAL A 30 21.90 -13.60 1.71
CA VAL A 30 22.95 -13.18 2.63
C VAL A 30 24.27 -13.19 1.87
N HIS A 31 24.86 -12.01 1.68
CA HIS A 31 26.08 -11.86 0.89
C HIS A 31 27.31 -11.99 1.77
N HIS A 32 28.28 -12.78 1.34
CA HIS A 32 29.63 -12.84 1.89
C HIS A 32 30.65 -12.41 0.82
N ALA A 33 31.93 -12.30 1.19
CA ALA A 33 32.98 -11.84 0.27
C ALA A 33 33.13 -12.72 -0.99
N GLU A 34 32.94 -14.03 -0.85
CA GLU A 34 33.21 -15.02 -1.91
C GLU A 34 32.03 -15.96 -2.19
N ARG A 35 30.90 -15.75 -1.52
CA ARG A 35 29.73 -16.62 -1.60
C ARG A 35 28.46 -15.87 -1.21
N HIS A 36 27.31 -16.49 -1.46
CA HIS A 36 26.04 -16.03 -0.94
C HIS A 36 25.15 -17.20 -0.51
N GLU A 37 24.34 -16.97 0.52
CA GLU A 37 23.36 -17.93 1.00
C GLU A 37 21.95 -17.47 0.64
N LEU A 38 21.09 -18.40 0.24
CA LEU A 38 19.69 -18.18 -0.10
C LEU A 38 18.82 -18.67 1.06
N TRP A 39 18.00 -17.78 1.61
CA TRP A 39 17.14 -18.05 2.75
C TRP A 39 15.68 -17.74 2.40
N ALA A 40 14.76 -18.67 2.70
CA ALA A 40 13.33 -18.45 2.49
C ALA A 40 12.59 -18.44 3.83
N ALA A 41 11.56 -17.60 3.93
CA ALA A 41 10.62 -17.70 5.05
C ALA A 41 9.92 -19.05 4.99
N GLY A 42 9.63 -19.66 6.13
CA GLY A 42 8.91 -20.90 6.20
C GLY A 42 8.34 -21.15 7.58
N ARG A 43 7.59 -22.24 7.67
CA ARG A 43 6.96 -22.63 8.92
C ARG A 43 7.98 -23.15 9.90
N GLU A 44 7.73 -22.90 11.16
CA GLU A 44 8.47 -23.54 12.24
C GLU A 44 8.29 -25.06 12.15
N ARG A 45 9.34 -25.84 12.43
CA ARG A 45 9.24 -27.30 12.36
C ARG A 45 8.38 -27.82 13.52
N PRO A 46 7.51 -28.81 13.29
CA PRO A 46 6.74 -29.47 14.38
C PRO A 46 7.61 -30.12 15.47
N ALA A 47 8.91 -30.33 15.20
CA ALA A 47 9.84 -30.84 16.20
C ALA A 47 10.22 -29.79 17.27
N TRP A 48 10.05 -28.50 16.97
CA TRP A 48 10.28 -27.41 17.93
C TRP A 48 9.09 -27.26 18.90
N ASP A 49 7.87 -27.61 18.47
CA ASP A 49 6.72 -27.80 19.36
C ASP A 49 7.02 -28.84 20.47
N ARG A 50 7.87 -29.84 20.17
CA ARG A 50 8.28 -30.85 21.17
C ARG A 50 9.33 -30.36 22.14
N LEU A 51 10.16 -29.39 21.75
CA LEU A 51 11.12 -28.72 22.63
C LEU A 51 10.39 -27.75 23.58
N ALA A 52 9.28 -27.17 23.14
CA ALA A 52 8.40 -26.36 23.98
C ALA A 52 7.75 -27.16 25.13
N THR A 53 7.49 -28.46 24.94
CA THR A 53 6.99 -29.35 26.00
C THR A 53 8.03 -29.81 27.03
N VAL A 54 9.32 -29.44 26.88
CA VAL A 54 10.35 -29.77 27.87
C VAL A 54 10.40 -28.67 28.95
N GLU A 55 9.28 -28.45 29.63
CA GLU A 55 9.16 -27.47 30.73
C GLU A 55 9.80 -27.96 32.04
N GLU A 56 10.02 -29.26 32.23
CA GLU A 56 10.37 -29.77 33.57
C GLU A 56 11.87 -29.79 33.93
N GLU A 57 12.81 -29.69 32.98
CA GLU A 57 14.25 -29.80 33.29
C GLU A 57 15.16 -28.83 32.53
N ALA A 58 14.62 -27.77 31.95
CA ALA A 58 15.44 -26.80 31.23
C ALA A 58 16.25 -25.92 32.22
N PRO A 59 17.60 -25.88 32.14
CA PRO A 59 18.40 -25.01 32.99
C PRO A 59 18.02 -23.55 32.76
N GLY A 60 17.88 -22.73 33.82
CA GLY A 60 17.26 -21.39 33.81
C GLY A 60 17.83 -20.31 32.85
N TRP A 61 18.78 -20.65 31.98
CA TRP A 61 19.14 -19.84 30.82
C TRP A 61 18.27 -20.16 29.57
N LEU A 62 17.61 -21.33 29.52
CA LEU A 62 16.70 -21.73 28.45
C LEU A 62 15.32 -21.07 28.57
N ASP A 63 14.96 -20.57 29.75
CA ASP A 63 13.77 -19.72 30.03
C ASP A 63 13.76 -18.44 29.17
N ARG A 64 14.88 -18.14 28.49
CA ARG A 64 15.06 -17.01 27.56
C ARG A 64 14.91 -17.37 26.09
N TYR A 65 14.72 -18.64 25.73
CA TYR A 65 14.15 -18.94 24.41
C TYR A 65 12.68 -18.56 24.48
N LEU A 66 12.42 -17.29 24.15
CA LEU A 66 11.09 -16.75 23.88
C LEU A 66 10.30 -17.82 23.13
N HIS A 67 9.34 -18.42 23.82
CA HIS A 67 8.32 -19.25 23.22
C HIS A 67 7.74 -18.43 22.06
N SER A 68 8.08 -18.76 20.82
CA SER A 68 7.54 -18.12 19.61
C SER A 68 6.01 -18.18 19.62
N ALA A 69 5.46 -19.20 20.28
CA ALA A 69 4.04 -19.40 20.52
C ALA A 69 3.42 -18.53 21.65
N ALA A 70 4.19 -18.04 22.63
CA ALA A 70 3.64 -17.32 23.80
C ALA A 70 3.53 -15.80 23.59
N SER A 71 4.35 -15.21 22.71
CA SER A 71 4.24 -13.81 22.32
C SER A 71 3.71 -13.71 20.88
N SER A 72 2.38 -13.63 20.78
CA SER A 72 1.49 -13.53 19.62
C SER A 72 1.88 -12.58 18.46
N THR A 73 3.05 -12.73 17.87
CA THR A 73 3.38 -12.12 16.57
C THR A 73 4.06 -13.21 15.74
N ASP A 74 3.50 -13.52 14.58
CA ASP A 74 4.01 -14.52 13.63
C ASP A 74 5.53 -14.44 13.51
N VAL A 75 6.26 -15.28 14.25
CA VAL A 75 7.72 -15.37 14.13
C VAL A 75 7.99 -16.09 12.82
N HIS A 76 8.31 -15.33 11.79
CA HIS A 76 8.74 -15.91 10.52
C HIS A 76 10.06 -16.65 10.74
N SER A 77 10.03 -17.98 10.65
CA SER A 77 11.24 -18.79 10.63
C SER A 77 11.88 -18.69 9.25
N TYR A 78 13.19 -18.48 9.19
CA TYR A 78 13.94 -18.46 7.93
C TYR A 78 14.80 -19.70 7.80
N TRP A 79 14.73 -20.34 6.64
CA TRP A 79 15.44 -21.57 6.33
C TRP A 79 16.48 -21.29 5.26
N ARG A 80 17.73 -21.69 5.52
CA ARG A 80 18.77 -21.71 4.49
C ARG A 80 18.43 -22.79 3.47
N ILE A 81 18.17 -22.37 2.23
CA ILE A 81 17.78 -23.25 1.12
C ILE A 81 19.01 -23.74 0.37
N GLU A 82 19.92 -22.83 0.05
CA GLU A 82 21.06 -23.10 -0.82
C GLU A 82 22.22 -22.16 -0.47
N GLU A 83 23.45 -22.60 -0.77
CA GLU A 83 24.66 -21.78 -0.71
C GLU A 83 25.34 -21.84 -2.08
N ARG A 84 25.70 -20.69 -2.63
CA ARG A 84 26.31 -20.56 -3.96
C ARG A 84 27.64 -19.82 -3.87
N ALA A 85 28.61 -20.25 -4.65
CA ALA A 85 29.90 -19.57 -4.78
C ALA A 85 29.76 -18.26 -5.58
N GLY A 86 30.64 -17.31 -5.29
CA GLY A 86 30.68 -16.00 -5.94
C GLY A 86 29.74 -14.96 -5.31
N THR A 87 29.89 -13.73 -5.78
CA THR A 87 29.06 -12.59 -5.38
C THR A 87 27.83 -12.49 -6.29
N LEU A 88 26.65 -12.31 -5.70
CA LEU A 88 25.45 -11.96 -6.45
C LEU A 88 25.43 -10.45 -6.67
N ASP A 89 25.44 -10.02 -7.93
CA ASP A 89 25.29 -8.62 -8.27
C ASP A 89 23.87 -8.14 -7.91
N VAL A 90 23.77 -6.97 -7.30
CA VAL A 90 22.48 -6.35 -6.98
C VAL A 90 22.57 -4.91 -7.48
N PRO A 91 21.87 -4.60 -8.59
CA PRO A 91 21.98 -3.30 -9.21
C PRO A 91 21.43 -2.22 -8.28
N ALA A 92 22.06 -1.04 -8.31
CA ALA A 92 21.53 0.13 -7.63
C ALA A 92 20.23 0.61 -8.30
N THR A 93 19.38 1.30 -7.53
CA THR A 93 18.09 1.78 -8.05
C THR A 93 18.18 3.23 -8.49
N ASN A 94 17.88 3.49 -9.77
CA ASN A 94 17.62 4.85 -10.24
C ASN A 94 16.20 5.28 -9.83
N TRP A 95 16.10 5.87 -8.64
CA TRP A 95 14.83 6.29 -8.05
C TRP A 95 14.06 7.31 -8.91
N LYS A 96 14.76 8.15 -9.68
CA LYS A 96 14.14 9.13 -10.57
C LYS A 96 13.44 8.44 -11.75
N THR A 97 14.13 7.49 -12.38
CA THR A 97 13.56 6.69 -13.48
C THR A 97 12.38 5.84 -12.99
N LEU A 98 12.49 5.24 -11.80
CA LEU A 98 11.41 4.49 -11.17
C LEU A 98 10.16 5.36 -10.94
N ALA A 99 10.33 6.55 -10.37
CA ALA A 99 9.24 7.49 -10.13
C ALA A 99 8.53 7.92 -11.41
N ALA A 100 9.30 8.18 -12.48
CA ALA A 100 8.74 8.54 -13.78
C ALA A 100 7.92 7.38 -14.38
N ALA A 101 8.39 6.13 -14.25
CA ALA A 101 7.67 4.95 -14.72
C ALA A 101 6.35 4.74 -13.96
N ILE A 102 6.37 4.86 -12.63
CA ILE A 102 5.17 4.79 -11.78
C ILE A 102 4.16 5.87 -12.19
N GLY A 103 4.62 7.12 -12.31
CA GLY A 103 3.75 8.23 -12.68
C GLY A 103 3.12 8.06 -14.07
N ALA A 104 3.87 7.51 -15.02
CA ALA A 104 3.36 7.21 -16.36
C ALA A 104 2.32 6.08 -16.37
N ASP A 105 2.55 4.99 -15.63
CA ASP A 105 1.64 3.83 -15.61
C ASP A 105 0.34 4.10 -14.85
N LEU A 106 0.45 4.72 -13.67
CA LEU A 106 -0.68 4.96 -12.78
C LEU A 106 -1.37 6.30 -13.04
N ALA A 107 -0.78 7.17 -13.86
CA ALA A 107 -1.25 8.55 -14.11
C ALA A 107 -1.37 9.41 -12.83
N ILE A 108 -0.48 9.17 -11.86
CA ILE A 108 -0.39 9.92 -10.60
C ILE A 108 0.84 10.83 -10.59
N SER A 109 0.82 11.89 -9.77
CA SER A 109 1.96 12.78 -9.61
C SER A 109 2.95 12.20 -8.60
N VAL A 110 4.10 11.75 -9.07
CA VAL A 110 5.15 11.16 -8.24
C VAL A 110 6.39 12.05 -8.24
N SER A 111 6.82 12.51 -7.07
CA SER A 111 8.04 13.32 -6.94
C SER A 111 9.12 12.61 -6.12
N THR A 112 10.35 12.67 -6.60
CA THR A 112 11.54 12.28 -5.85
C THR A 112 12.31 13.48 -5.30
N GLN A 113 11.91 14.72 -5.64
CA GLN A 113 12.58 15.96 -5.24
C GLN A 113 11.87 16.66 -4.06
N ASN A 114 12.65 17.35 -3.22
CA ASN A 114 12.32 18.15 -2.03
C ASN A 114 12.36 17.45 -0.66
N ALA A 115 13.06 18.11 0.28
CA ALA A 115 13.26 17.85 1.73
C ALA A 115 13.69 16.42 2.13
N ARG A 116 14.15 16.26 3.38
CA ARG A 116 14.33 14.93 3.98
C ARG A 116 12.94 14.33 4.15
N ALA A 117 12.65 13.24 3.43
CA ALA A 117 11.39 12.54 3.59
C ALA A 117 11.29 12.01 5.02
N GLU A 118 10.12 12.13 5.64
CA GLU A 118 9.89 11.37 6.86
C GLU A 118 10.02 9.88 6.54
N PRO A 119 10.68 9.10 7.40
CA PRO A 119 10.79 7.67 7.20
C PRO A 119 9.40 7.04 7.13
N PHE A 120 9.14 6.27 6.07
CA PHE A 120 7.89 5.56 5.89
C PHE A 120 7.71 4.56 7.03
N ARG A 121 6.57 4.66 7.70
CA ARG A 121 6.12 3.76 8.76
C ARG A 121 4.81 3.13 8.29
N THR A 122 4.70 1.82 8.48
CA THR A 122 3.45 1.13 8.17
C THR A 122 2.33 1.67 9.07
N PRO A 123 1.13 1.93 8.54
CA PRO A 123 0.01 2.47 9.31
C PRO A 123 -0.62 1.40 10.21
N ARG A 124 0.13 0.88 11.20
CA ARG A 124 -0.40 0.03 12.30
C ARG A 124 -0.38 0.79 13.61
N ARG A 125 -1.45 0.61 14.39
CA ARG A 125 -1.66 1.16 15.74
C ARG A 125 -1.05 0.21 16.77
N SER A 126 0.21 0.37 17.13
CA SER A 126 0.65 -0.06 18.46
C SER A 126 1.84 0.75 18.96
N ASP A 127 1.97 0.79 20.28
CA ASP A 127 2.92 1.63 20.97
C ASP A 127 4.29 0.94 21.11
N THR A 128 5.32 1.72 20.78
CA THR A 128 6.76 1.63 21.12
C THR A 128 7.75 0.93 20.18
N TRP A 129 7.48 -0.24 19.59
CA TRP A 129 8.47 -0.90 18.69
C TRP A 129 8.02 -1.03 17.23
N GLU A 130 6.71 -1.13 16.97
CA GLU A 130 6.13 -1.12 15.61
C GLU A 130 6.17 0.26 14.93
N ALA A 131 6.59 1.30 15.65
CA ALA A 131 6.77 2.65 15.15
C ALA A 131 8.12 2.85 14.41
N LEU A 132 8.97 1.83 14.35
CA LEU A 132 10.22 1.90 13.59
C LEU A 132 9.91 2.03 12.09
N PRO A 133 10.71 2.80 11.35
CA PRO A 133 10.53 2.86 9.91
C PRO A 133 10.82 1.50 9.29
N LEU A 134 10.08 1.18 8.23
CA LEU A 134 10.21 -0.10 7.55
C LEU A 134 11.63 -0.33 7.00
N PHE A 135 12.34 0.77 6.71
CA PHE A 135 13.73 0.77 6.28
C PHE A 135 14.51 1.88 7.00
N PRO A 136 15.85 1.78 7.10
CA PRO A 136 16.68 2.82 7.69
C PRO A 136 16.42 4.21 7.08
N ALA A 137 16.40 5.23 7.94
CA ALA A 137 16.15 6.62 7.58
C ALA A 137 17.42 7.34 7.06
N THR A 138 17.98 6.84 5.96
CA THR A 138 19.17 7.42 5.32
C THR A 138 18.80 8.42 4.22
N GLU A 139 19.74 9.29 3.84
CA GLU A 139 19.56 10.19 2.69
C GLU A 139 19.36 9.42 1.39
N SER A 140 20.11 8.32 1.19
CA SER A 140 19.96 7.43 0.03
C SER A 140 18.59 6.75 -0.02
N GLY A 141 17.98 6.46 1.13
CA GLY A 141 16.65 5.84 1.23
C GLY A 141 15.49 6.83 1.16
N ALA A 142 15.74 8.14 1.26
CA ALA A 142 14.67 9.16 1.28
C ALA A 142 13.76 9.13 0.05
N PRO A 143 14.25 8.89 -1.19
CA PRO A 143 13.38 8.72 -2.35
C PRO A 143 12.42 7.53 -2.20
N ALA A 144 12.89 6.39 -1.68
CA ALA A 144 12.06 5.20 -1.48
C ALA A 144 10.91 5.47 -0.49
N HIS A 145 11.21 6.13 0.63
CA HIS A 145 10.20 6.51 1.63
C HIS A 145 9.12 7.42 1.05
N ARG A 146 9.47 8.38 0.17
CA ARG A 146 8.48 9.23 -0.52
C ARG A 146 7.60 8.45 -1.48
N LEU A 147 8.21 7.58 -2.28
CA LEU A 147 7.47 6.76 -3.24
C LEU A 147 6.47 5.87 -2.51
N LEU A 148 6.91 5.18 -1.45
CA LEU A 148 6.02 4.36 -0.63
C LEU A 148 4.89 5.18 0.00
N GLY A 149 5.19 6.34 0.59
CA GLY A 149 4.16 7.22 1.14
C GLY A 149 3.10 7.59 0.10
N THR A 150 3.54 8.04 -1.08
CA THR A 150 2.63 8.41 -2.17
C THR A 150 1.75 7.24 -2.61
N LEU A 151 2.35 6.06 -2.81
CA LEU A 151 1.60 4.88 -3.26
C LEU A 151 0.63 4.37 -2.19
N VAL A 152 0.99 4.45 -0.91
CA VAL A 152 0.13 4.03 0.20
C VAL A 152 -1.03 5.00 0.40
N ASP A 153 -0.82 6.29 0.20
CA ASP A 153 -1.90 7.28 0.20
C ASP A 153 -2.91 6.99 -0.93
N GLU A 154 -2.43 6.67 -2.13
CA GLU A 154 -3.27 6.25 -3.25
C GLU A 154 -4.00 4.91 -2.97
N GLN A 155 -3.35 3.95 -2.30
CA GLN A 155 -3.99 2.70 -1.88
C GLN A 155 -5.10 2.97 -0.87
N ALA A 156 -4.87 3.88 0.08
CA ALA A 156 -5.85 4.26 1.09
C ALA A 156 -7.06 4.97 0.44
N ALA A 157 -6.81 5.88 -0.51
CA ALA A 157 -7.86 6.53 -1.28
C ALA A 157 -8.71 5.53 -2.08
N LEU A 158 -8.07 4.56 -2.74
CA LEU A 158 -8.75 3.50 -3.46
C LEU A 158 -9.57 2.59 -2.53
N ALA A 159 -9.02 2.25 -1.36
CA ALA A 159 -9.70 1.42 -0.38
C ALA A 159 -10.93 2.12 0.21
N ASP A 160 -10.85 3.43 0.49
CA ASP A 160 -11.99 4.24 0.95
C ASP A 160 -13.08 4.34 -0.13
N GLU A 161 -12.67 4.51 -1.38
CA GLU A 161 -13.57 4.53 -2.53
C GLU A 161 -14.26 3.16 -2.71
N ARG A 162 -13.57 2.04 -2.50
CA ARG A 162 -14.18 0.70 -2.60
C ARG A 162 -14.98 0.26 -1.38
N ASN A 163 -14.93 1.02 -0.30
CA ASN A 163 -15.57 0.64 0.94
C ASN A 163 -17.10 0.54 0.74
N PRO A 164 -17.74 -0.62 0.95
CA PRO A 164 -19.19 -0.77 0.77
C PRO A 164 -20.00 0.07 1.77
N LYS A 165 -19.39 0.56 2.85
CA LYS A 165 -20.02 1.49 3.80
C LYS A 165 -20.01 2.94 3.32
N ASN A 166 -19.24 3.26 2.27
CA ASN A 166 -19.22 4.57 1.66
C ASN A 166 -20.34 4.67 0.61
N GLU A 167 -21.57 4.97 1.06
CA GLU A 167 -22.77 5.05 0.22
C GLU A 167 -22.65 6.07 -0.93
N ASN A 168 -21.72 7.02 -0.84
CA ASN A 168 -21.47 8.05 -1.84
C ASN A 168 -20.27 7.75 -2.76
N SER A 169 -19.69 6.55 -2.66
CA SER A 169 -18.61 6.12 -3.54
C SER A 169 -19.07 6.09 -5.00
N ALA A 170 -18.27 6.68 -5.89
CA ALA A 170 -18.46 6.56 -7.32
C ALA A 170 -18.27 5.11 -7.77
N TYR A 171 -17.35 4.36 -7.14
CA TYR A 171 -17.08 2.95 -7.44
C TYR A 171 -18.34 2.07 -7.34
N GLN A 172 -19.20 2.26 -6.34
CA GLN A 172 -20.44 1.49 -6.19
C GLN A 172 -21.45 1.72 -7.32
N ASN A 173 -21.31 2.82 -8.07
CA ASN A 173 -22.17 3.20 -9.18
C ASN A 173 -21.52 2.93 -10.55
N LEU A 174 -20.31 2.36 -10.59
CA LEU A 174 -19.63 2.02 -11.84
C LEU A 174 -20.29 0.83 -12.52
N GLY A 175 -20.38 0.88 -13.85
CA GLY A 175 -20.66 -0.31 -14.64
C GLY A 175 -19.52 -1.34 -14.54
N ALA A 176 -19.81 -2.60 -14.89
CA ALA A 176 -18.87 -3.72 -14.75
C ALA A 176 -17.49 -3.47 -15.40
N GLN A 177 -17.46 -2.82 -16.56
CA GLN A 177 -16.21 -2.49 -17.24
C GLN A 177 -15.39 -1.47 -16.44
N ALA A 178 -15.99 -0.37 -16.00
CA ALA A 178 -15.27 0.67 -15.26
C ALA A 178 -14.82 0.19 -13.87
N ALA A 179 -15.60 -0.68 -13.22
CA ALA A 179 -15.18 -1.36 -11.99
C ALA A 179 -13.94 -2.25 -12.25
N ALA A 180 -13.94 -3.03 -13.34
CA ALA A 180 -12.80 -3.86 -13.72
C ALA A 180 -11.54 -3.04 -14.06
N GLU A 181 -11.69 -1.88 -14.71
CA GLU A 181 -10.59 -0.94 -14.97
C GLU A 181 -10.01 -0.37 -13.67
N SER A 182 -10.88 0.00 -12.71
CA SER A 182 -10.44 0.40 -11.37
C SER A 182 -9.69 -0.74 -10.69
N ASP A 183 -10.21 -1.98 -10.72
CA ASP A 183 -9.57 -3.15 -10.11
C ASP A 183 -8.19 -3.42 -10.70
N ASN A 184 -8.05 -3.33 -12.02
CA ASN A 184 -6.76 -3.43 -12.70
C ASN A 184 -5.80 -2.32 -12.26
N TRP A 185 -6.27 -1.07 -12.20
CA TRP A 185 -5.46 0.04 -11.68
C TRP A 185 -4.96 -0.23 -10.26
N GLY A 186 -5.83 -0.74 -9.38
CA GLY A 186 -5.46 -1.16 -8.01
C GLY A 186 -4.40 -2.28 -7.99
N ALA A 187 -4.53 -3.29 -8.84
CA ALA A 187 -3.55 -4.36 -8.93
C ALA A 187 -2.18 -3.86 -9.43
N ARG A 188 -2.15 -2.90 -10.36
CA ARG A 188 -0.90 -2.24 -10.80
C ARG A 188 -0.27 -1.42 -9.68
N LEU A 189 -1.09 -0.68 -8.93
CA LEU A 189 -0.65 0.08 -7.75
C LEU A 189 0.01 -0.85 -6.71
N ASP A 190 -0.62 -1.98 -6.38
CA ASP A 190 -0.06 -2.99 -5.47
C ASP A 190 1.27 -3.55 -5.98
N GLY A 191 1.37 -3.81 -7.29
CA GLY A 191 2.61 -4.23 -7.95
C GLY A 191 3.75 -3.22 -7.79
N TRP A 192 3.47 -1.93 -7.97
CA TRP A 192 4.45 -0.86 -7.76
C TRP A 192 4.87 -0.70 -6.29
N VAL A 193 3.96 -0.89 -5.34
CA VAL A 193 4.32 -0.90 -3.92
C VAL A 193 5.34 -2.01 -3.64
N VAL A 194 5.08 -3.23 -4.11
CA VAL A 194 6.02 -4.35 -3.97
C VAL A 194 7.37 -4.06 -4.63
N GLU A 195 7.36 -3.49 -5.85
CA GLU A 195 8.57 -3.12 -6.58
C GLU A 195 9.44 -2.14 -5.77
N VAL A 196 8.83 -1.09 -5.21
CA VAL A 196 9.54 -0.08 -4.40
C VAL A 196 10.09 -0.71 -3.12
N LEU A 197 9.33 -1.59 -2.46
CA LEU A 197 9.79 -2.32 -1.27
C LEU A 197 11.00 -3.21 -1.57
N LEU A 198 10.98 -3.97 -2.68
CA LEU A 198 12.10 -4.81 -3.11
C LEU A 198 13.36 -4.00 -3.39
N ARG A 199 13.22 -2.92 -4.17
CA ARG A 199 14.33 -2.01 -4.50
C ARG A 199 14.91 -1.34 -3.26
N CYS A 200 14.05 -0.95 -2.32
CA CYS A 200 14.49 -0.36 -1.05
C CYS A 200 15.25 -1.37 -0.17
N ALA A 201 14.78 -2.62 -0.10
CA ALA A 201 15.48 -3.70 0.61
C ALA A 201 16.86 -4.00 0.00
N ASN A 202 17.05 -3.67 -1.28
CA ASN A 202 18.27 -3.90 -2.05
C ASN A 202 19.18 -2.66 -2.14
N GLU A 203 18.78 -1.54 -1.53
CA GLU A 203 19.54 -0.30 -1.58
C GLU A 203 20.89 -0.48 -0.87
N SER A 204 21.97 -0.50 -1.67
CA SER A 204 23.33 -0.53 -1.14
C SER A 204 23.82 0.90 -0.89
N ARG A 205 24.51 1.14 0.23
CA ARG A 205 25.04 2.47 0.62
C ARG A 205 26.18 2.98 -0.28
N GLY A 206 26.28 2.51 -1.52
CA GLY A 206 27.29 2.93 -2.49
C GLY A 206 26.96 4.29 -3.07
N THR A 207 28.02 5.04 -3.45
CA THR A 207 27.89 6.32 -4.15
C THR A 207 27.17 6.13 -5.49
N PRO A 208 26.17 6.97 -5.82
CA PRO A 208 25.29 6.83 -6.99
C PRO A 208 25.96 7.13 -8.34
N ASP A 209 27.30 7.17 -8.40
CA ASP A 209 28.04 7.92 -9.42
C ASP A 209 28.11 7.28 -10.81
N THR A 210 27.61 6.06 -10.99
CA THR A 210 27.50 5.44 -12.33
C THR A 210 26.29 4.54 -12.42
N LEU A 211 25.10 5.13 -12.29
CA LEU A 211 23.88 4.50 -12.80
C LEU A 211 23.70 4.95 -14.25
N ASP A 212 24.20 4.13 -15.19
CA ASP A 212 23.86 4.25 -16.61
C ASP A 212 22.33 4.34 -16.76
N ASP A 213 21.85 5.00 -17.83
CA ASP A 213 20.46 5.09 -18.26
C ASP A 213 19.89 3.71 -18.70
N GLN A 214 20.08 2.68 -17.87
CA GLN A 214 19.49 1.38 -18.08
C GLN A 214 17.97 1.51 -17.96
N LEU A 215 17.29 0.95 -18.97
CA LEU A 215 15.84 0.80 -18.95
C LEU A 215 15.42 0.07 -17.67
N LEU A 216 14.40 0.61 -17.01
CA LEU A 216 13.86 0.04 -15.79
C LEU A 216 13.27 -1.35 -16.09
N ALA A 217 14.03 -2.41 -15.83
CA ALA A 217 13.49 -3.76 -15.79
C ALA A 217 12.70 -3.93 -14.49
N ARG A 218 11.40 -4.21 -14.59
CA ARG A 218 10.57 -4.50 -13.41
C ARG A 218 11.04 -5.79 -12.74
N LEU A 219 11.18 -5.75 -11.41
CA LEU A 219 11.45 -6.92 -10.57
C LEU A 219 10.17 -7.71 -10.27
N THR A 220 9.01 -7.14 -10.53
CA THR A 220 7.70 -7.76 -10.33
C THR A 220 6.99 -7.97 -11.67
N PRO A 221 6.36 -9.14 -11.89
CA PRO A 221 5.56 -9.36 -13.09
C PRO A 221 4.41 -8.35 -13.14
N GLU A 222 4.09 -7.89 -14.35
CA GLU A 222 2.92 -7.03 -14.57
C GLU A 222 1.65 -7.82 -14.26
N PRO A 223 0.68 -7.25 -13.51
CA PRO A 223 -0.57 -7.94 -13.26
C PRO A 223 -1.27 -8.25 -14.59
N ALA A 224 -1.75 -9.49 -14.72
CA ALA A 224 -2.46 -9.92 -15.92
C ALA A 224 -3.67 -9.01 -16.17
N GLN A 225 -3.73 -8.38 -17.34
CA GLN A 225 -4.90 -7.62 -17.76
C GLN A 225 -6.08 -8.60 -17.86
N ARG A 226 -7.05 -8.47 -16.94
CA ARG A 226 -8.32 -9.20 -17.06
C ARG A 226 -9.08 -8.62 -18.25
N SER A 227 -8.97 -9.28 -19.40
CA SER A 227 -9.85 -9.00 -20.54
C SER A 227 -11.26 -9.39 -20.13
N VAL A 228 -12.13 -8.40 -19.93
CA VAL A 228 -13.56 -8.65 -19.76
C VAL A 228 -14.03 -9.15 -21.11
N ALA A 229 -14.29 -10.46 -21.22
CA ALA A 229 -14.87 -11.04 -22.41
C ALA A 229 -16.14 -10.25 -22.75
N ALA A 230 -16.13 -9.59 -23.91
CA ALA A 230 -17.25 -8.83 -24.42
C ALA A 230 -18.48 -9.73 -24.44
N THR A 231 -19.32 -9.59 -23.42
CA THR A 231 -20.61 -10.25 -23.39
C THR A 231 -21.43 -9.55 -24.48
N GLY A 232 -21.99 -10.34 -25.40
CA GLY A 232 -22.63 -9.86 -26.63
C GLY A 232 -23.71 -8.79 -26.41
N PRO A 233 -24.21 -8.19 -27.51
CA PRO A 233 -25.02 -6.98 -27.45
C PRO A 233 -26.32 -7.27 -26.69
N VAL A 234 -26.38 -6.86 -25.43
CA VAL A 234 -27.65 -6.70 -24.73
C VAL A 234 -28.30 -5.47 -25.32
N ALA A 235 -29.46 -5.68 -25.94
CA ALA A 235 -30.27 -4.64 -26.56
C ALA A 235 -30.42 -3.45 -25.59
N ALA A 236 -29.93 -2.29 -26.04
CA ALA A 236 -30.08 -1.03 -25.34
C ALA A 236 -31.59 -0.72 -25.21
N ALA A 237 -32.11 -0.87 -23.99
CA ALA A 237 -33.33 -0.17 -23.62
C ALA A 237 -32.99 1.31 -23.59
N ALA A 238 -33.56 2.06 -24.55
CA ALA A 238 -33.46 3.51 -24.61
C ALA A 238 -34.03 4.11 -23.31
N GLY A 239 -33.13 4.50 -22.41
CA GLY A 239 -33.43 5.27 -21.21
C GLY A 239 -32.67 6.59 -21.27
N THR A 240 -33.40 7.66 -21.58
CA THR A 240 -33.15 9.07 -21.24
C THR A 240 -31.70 9.53 -21.17
N GLY A 241 -31.29 10.32 -22.18
CA GLY A 241 -29.98 10.97 -22.27
C GLY A 241 -29.55 11.64 -20.97
N GLU A 242 -28.50 11.08 -20.39
CA GLU A 242 -27.80 11.65 -19.26
C GLU A 242 -27.01 12.87 -19.76
N PRO A 243 -27.17 14.06 -19.13
CA PRO A 243 -26.44 15.24 -19.56
C PRO A 243 -24.95 15.04 -19.31
N ALA A 244 -24.13 15.39 -20.32
CA ALA A 244 -22.68 15.25 -20.29
C ALA A 244 -22.07 15.84 -19.01
N PRO A 245 -21.04 15.20 -18.42
CA PRO A 245 -20.44 15.63 -17.17
C PRO A 245 -19.91 17.05 -17.30
N LEU A 246 -20.45 17.96 -16.46
CA LEU A 246 -20.03 19.35 -16.41
C LEU A 246 -18.52 19.44 -16.10
N PRO A 247 -17.78 20.34 -16.78
CA PRO A 247 -16.36 20.51 -16.54
C PRO A 247 -16.10 20.93 -15.08
N LYS A 248 -14.97 20.49 -14.49
CA LYS A 248 -14.63 20.65 -13.06
C LYS A 248 -14.78 22.10 -12.54
N TRP A 249 -14.60 23.11 -13.40
CA TRP A 249 -14.78 24.52 -13.05
C TRP A 249 -16.26 24.92 -12.85
N ALA A 250 -17.18 24.33 -13.61
CA ALA A 250 -18.62 24.58 -13.47
C ALA A 250 -19.16 24.00 -12.16
N ARG A 251 -18.64 22.85 -11.70
CA ARG A 251 -18.98 22.28 -10.39
C ARG A 251 -18.51 23.19 -9.25
N ARG A 252 -17.32 23.79 -9.37
CA ARG A 252 -16.79 24.76 -8.38
C ARG A 252 -17.63 26.05 -8.35
N LEU A 253 -18.03 26.56 -9.52
CA LEU A 253 -18.88 27.74 -9.64
C LEU A 253 -20.27 27.49 -9.04
N GLY A 254 -20.85 26.31 -9.30
CA GLY A 254 -22.12 25.89 -8.70
C GLY A 254 -22.06 25.86 -7.17
N LEU A 255 -20.97 25.31 -6.60
CA LEU A 255 -20.77 25.28 -5.16
C LEU A 255 -20.69 26.70 -4.55
N VAL A 256 -19.95 27.61 -5.19
CA VAL A 256 -19.85 29.02 -4.76
C VAL A 256 -21.20 29.72 -4.84
N LEU A 257 -21.96 29.54 -5.92
CA LEU A 257 -23.30 30.12 -6.08
C LEU A 257 -24.29 29.57 -5.05
N THR A 258 -24.22 28.27 -4.77
CA THR A 258 -25.09 27.63 -3.77
C THR A 258 -24.78 28.14 -2.37
N ALA A 259 -23.49 28.26 -2.02
CA ALA A 259 -23.06 28.80 -0.74
C ALA A 259 -23.46 30.28 -0.59
N ALA A 260 -23.30 31.09 -1.63
CA ALA A 260 -23.73 32.48 -1.63
C ALA A 260 -25.25 32.60 -1.47
N GLY A 261 -26.03 31.80 -2.21
CA GLY A 261 -27.49 31.75 -2.09
C GLY A 261 -27.95 31.34 -0.70
N LEU A 262 -27.32 30.32 -0.10
CA LEU A 262 -27.61 29.88 1.27
C LEU A 262 -27.30 30.99 2.28
N THR A 263 -26.20 31.72 2.09
CA THR A 263 -25.80 32.82 2.97
C THR A 263 -26.81 33.96 2.93
N VAL A 264 -27.27 34.35 1.72
CA VAL A 264 -28.31 35.37 1.55
C VAL A 264 -29.64 34.92 2.15
N LEU A 265 -30.02 33.65 1.95
CA LEU A 265 -31.23 33.07 2.55
C LEU A 265 -31.16 33.12 4.08
N LEU A 266 -30.02 32.76 4.68
CA LEU A 266 -29.81 32.81 6.13
C LEU A 266 -29.91 34.25 6.66
N LEU A 267 -29.29 35.21 5.98
CA LEU A 267 -29.39 36.63 6.34
C LEU A 267 -30.83 37.17 6.23
N ALA A 268 -31.55 36.81 5.17
CA ALA A 268 -32.96 37.19 5.00
C ALA A 268 -33.87 36.55 6.06
N SER A 269 -33.56 35.29 6.42
CA SER A 269 -34.29 34.54 7.45
C SER A 269 -33.96 35.01 8.87
N ALA A 270 -32.81 35.65 9.08
CA ALA A 270 -32.36 36.10 10.40
C ALA A 270 -33.33 37.10 11.02
N HIS A 271 -33.93 38.00 10.23
CA HIS A 271 -34.97 38.91 10.70
C HIS A 271 -36.23 38.16 11.18
N ILE A 272 -36.64 37.12 10.45
CA ILE A 272 -37.81 36.31 10.78
C ILE A 272 -37.55 35.51 12.06
N LEU A 273 -36.37 34.91 12.19
CA LEU A 273 -35.95 34.17 13.39
C LEU A 273 -35.82 35.08 14.62
N ALA A 274 -35.33 36.31 14.45
CA ALA A 274 -35.28 37.29 15.53
C ALA A 274 -36.69 37.72 16.00
N ARG A 275 -37.66 37.76 15.09
CA ARG A 275 -39.04 38.13 15.38
C ARG A 275 -39.89 36.97 15.92
N TYR A 276 -39.57 35.74 15.52
CA TYR A 276 -40.32 34.52 15.88
C TYR A 276 -39.37 33.39 16.30
N PRO A 277 -38.78 33.47 17.51
CA PRO A 277 -37.76 32.51 17.96
C PRO A 277 -38.27 31.07 18.08
N TRP A 278 -39.58 30.88 18.23
CA TRP A 278 -40.21 29.56 18.27
C TRP A 278 -40.15 28.80 16.93
N VAL A 279 -39.96 29.48 15.80
CA VAL A 279 -39.74 28.83 14.49
C VAL A 279 -38.41 28.06 14.49
N ALA A 280 -37.39 28.55 15.19
CA ALA A 280 -36.12 27.85 15.35
C ALA A 280 -36.30 26.52 16.10
N LEU A 281 -37.20 26.48 17.10
CA LEU A 281 -37.53 25.25 17.83
C LEU A 281 -38.20 24.23 16.91
N ALA A 282 -39.10 24.65 16.01
CA ALA A 282 -39.73 23.76 15.05
C ALA A 282 -38.71 23.13 14.09
N PHE A 283 -37.83 23.95 13.49
CA PHE A 283 -36.75 23.46 12.62
C PHE A 283 -35.75 22.56 13.35
N GLY A 284 -35.33 22.96 14.56
CA GLY A 284 -34.47 22.16 15.41
C GLY A 284 -35.09 20.80 15.72
N SER A 285 -36.37 20.77 16.09
CA SER A 285 -37.10 19.55 16.42
C SER A 285 -37.21 18.58 15.23
N MET A 286 -37.50 19.08 14.03
CA MET A 286 -37.51 18.27 12.80
C MET A 286 -36.14 17.68 12.51
N MET A 287 -35.07 18.45 12.68
CA MET A 287 -33.71 17.97 12.40
C MET A 287 -33.26 16.92 13.43
N THR A 288 -33.59 17.10 14.72
CA THR A 288 -33.36 16.06 15.73
C THR A 288 -34.16 14.79 15.47
N LEU A 289 -35.43 14.89 15.03
CA LEU A 289 -36.23 13.73 14.65
C LEU A 289 -35.65 13.00 13.44
N TYR A 290 -35.17 13.74 12.44
CA TYR A 290 -34.51 13.18 11.26
C TYR A 290 -33.22 12.43 11.65
N LEU A 291 -32.35 13.04 12.48
CA LEU A 291 -31.11 12.42 12.92
C LEU A 291 -31.34 11.22 13.84
N TRP A 292 -32.39 11.26 14.66
CA TRP A 292 -32.76 10.13 15.52
C TRP A 292 -33.27 8.93 14.72
N ARG A 293 -33.99 9.17 13.61
CA ARG A 293 -34.50 8.12 12.73
C ARG A 293 -33.43 7.49 11.82
N LYS A 294 -32.29 8.17 11.66
CA LYS A 294 -31.15 7.70 10.84
C LYS A 294 -30.14 6.85 11.64
N LYS A 295 -30.20 6.88 12.97
CA LYS A 295 -29.48 5.95 13.86
C LYS A 295 -30.29 4.68 14.06
#